data_AF-A0A136N800-F1
#
_entry.id   AF-A0A136N800-F1
#
_cell.length_a   1.000
_cell.length_b   1.000
_cell.length_c   1.000
_cell.angle_alpha   90.00
_cell.angle_beta   90.00
_cell.angle_gamma   90.00
#
_symmetry.space_group_name_H-M   'P 1'
#
loop_
_entity.id
_entity.type
_entity.pdbx_description
1 polymer ?
#
loop_
_entity_poly.entity_id
_entity_poly.type
_entity_poly.pdbx_seq_one_letter_code
_entity_poly.pdbx_strand_id
1 'polypeptide(L)'
;MEPIQEIIINVQEIEPKYRHNTIFETFDKLKEGEYLIIHNNHDPQPVYYQLQQIRGEVFKWEYLQQGPEWWDIKLSKKYLHEHNIPITIIDNDFVINVPEIEPRLKHATIFQVFDSLAPGESLIIHNDHDPKPVYYQLLSERGDIFTWEYLEQGPQWWDIQVTIKGEDEKETIGQIAAKDLRKAEVFKKHGIDFCCGGKKTVKQACEEKGIDVIKLEQELLQAATTVTHGNANYNDWNIDFLADFIVNTHHNYVRKYLPEIKAYATKVAQVHGANHPELKSILENVLEMSEDLTEHIEYEEKQLFPLIKKIANAKTNDVPYTPQANEKFEIVVKDAENEHEAVGQQLVEIRTLSKDYATPEDACASYKLLYKMLDEFENDLHIHIHLENNILFPKTIEIEKSLA
;
A
#
# COMPACT_ATOMS: atom_id res chain seq x y z
N MET A 1 23.93 30.19 8.24
CA MET A 1 24.37 29.36 7.11
C MET A 1 25.29 28.31 7.66
N GLU A 2 24.85 27.07 7.70
CA GLU A 2 25.76 25.96 7.99
C GLU A 2 26.82 25.86 6.87
N PRO A 3 28.06 25.48 7.18
CA PRO A 3 29.10 25.31 6.16
C PRO A 3 28.74 24.15 5.23
N ILE A 4 28.78 24.37 3.92
CA ILE A 4 28.59 23.33 2.91
C ILE A 4 29.66 22.26 3.13
N GLN A 5 29.24 21.04 3.46
CA GLN A 5 30.14 19.92 3.72
C GLN A 5 30.74 19.44 2.40
N GLU A 6 32.06 19.48 2.28
CA GLU A 6 32.77 18.96 1.10
C GLU A 6 32.73 17.43 1.11
N ILE A 7 32.11 16.83 0.09
CA ILE A 7 32.06 15.37 -0.08
C ILE A 7 33.21 14.95 -1.00
N ILE A 8 34.19 14.22 -0.46
CA ILE A 8 35.37 13.75 -1.20
C ILE A 8 35.29 12.24 -1.37
N ILE A 9 35.34 11.77 -2.62
CA ILE A 9 35.38 10.34 -2.97
C ILE A 9 36.80 10.00 -3.42
N ASN A 10 37.55 9.28 -2.58
CA ASN A 10 38.82 8.70 -2.98
C ASN A 10 38.58 7.39 -3.74
N VAL A 11 38.69 7.44 -5.07
CA VAL A 11 38.39 6.30 -5.96
C VAL A 11 39.32 5.11 -5.70
N GLN A 12 40.55 5.36 -5.22
CA GLN A 12 41.54 4.30 -4.96
C GLN A 12 41.21 3.49 -3.70
N GLU A 13 40.40 4.03 -2.79
CA GLU A 13 39.94 3.34 -1.58
C GLU A 13 38.70 2.47 -1.82
N ILE A 14 38.10 2.55 -3.01
CA ILE A 14 36.88 1.81 -3.38
C ILE A 14 37.25 0.63 -4.29
N GLU A 15 36.67 -0.54 -4.01
CA GLU A 15 36.85 -1.71 -4.88
C GLU A 15 36.42 -1.42 -6.32
N PRO A 16 37.15 -1.88 -7.35
CA PRO A 16 36.92 -1.52 -8.74
C PRO A 16 35.47 -1.64 -9.24
N LYS A 17 34.76 -2.69 -8.81
CA LYS A 17 33.36 -2.94 -9.20
C LYS A 17 32.34 -1.91 -8.65
N TYR A 18 32.68 -1.18 -7.58
CA TYR A 18 31.76 -0.24 -6.92
C TYR A 18 32.04 1.23 -7.24
N ARG A 19 33.23 1.56 -7.78
CA ARG A 19 33.69 2.94 -8.00
C ARG A 19 32.66 3.84 -8.69
N HIS A 20 32.16 3.41 -9.85
CA HIS A 20 31.26 4.24 -10.65
C HIS A 20 29.89 4.37 -9.96
N ASN A 21 29.37 3.27 -9.42
CA ASN A 21 28.08 3.28 -8.72
C ASN A 21 28.12 4.21 -7.49
N THR A 22 29.19 4.16 -6.69
CA THR A 22 29.36 5.08 -5.55
C THR A 22 29.38 6.54 -5.98
N ILE A 23 30.08 6.87 -7.08
CA ILE A 23 30.11 8.24 -7.62
C ILE A 23 28.71 8.66 -8.07
N PHE A 24 27.98 7.78 -8.76
CA PHE A 24 26.65 8.10 -9.29
C PHE A 24 25.60 8.23 -8.19
N GLU A 25 25.54 7.29 -7.25
CA GLU A 25 24.63 7.38 -6.09
C GLU A 25 24.91 8.63 -5.24
N THR A 26 26.18 9.00 -5.10
CA THR A 26 26.55 10.21 -4.34
C THR A 26 26.17 11.46 -5.12
N PHE A 27 26.38 11.48 -6.44
CA PHE A 27 25.94 12.56 -7.32
C PHE A 27 24.41 12.73 -7.27
N ASP A 28 23.64 11.65 -7.31
CA ASP A 28 22.18 11.67 -7.29
C ASP A 28 21.65 12.29 -5.98
N LYS A 29 22.37 12.11 -4.86
CA LYS A 29 22.03 12.67 -3.53
C LYS A 29 22.40 14.15 -3.34
N LEU A 30 23.19 14.76 -4.23
CA LEU A 30 23.58 16.17 -4.11
C LEU A 30 22.36 17.10 -4.14
N LYS A 31 22.31 18.06 -3.23
CA LYS A 31 21.32 19.16 -3.22
C LYS A 31 21.81 20.37 -4.02
N GLU A 32 20.97 21.38 -4.15
CA GLU A 32 21.30 22.60 -4.89
C GLU A 32 22.50 23.33 -4.26
N GLY A 33 23.49 23.65 -5.08
CA GLY A 33 24.75 24.26 -4.64
C GLY A 33 25.78 23.29 -4.07
N GLU A 34 25.43 22.02 -3.84
CA GLU A 34 26.37 20.99 -3.38
C GLU A 34 27.20 20.43 -4.55
N TYR A 35 28.36 19.87 -4.19
CA TYR A 35 29.27 19.23 -5.13
C TYR A 35 30.03 18.11 -4.44
N LEU A 36 30.49 17.14 -5.23
CA LEU A 36 31.44 16.13 -4.78
C LEU A 36 32.77 16.29 -5.50
N ILE A 37 33.86 15.88 -4.85
CA ILE A 37 35.20 15.81 -5.44
C ILE A 37 35.54 14.35 -5.71
N ILE A 38 35.81 14.02 -6.97
CA ILE A 38 36.36 12.73 -7.37
C ILE A 38 37.88 12.87 -7.30
N HIS A 39 38.52 12.15 -6.38
CA HIS A 39 39.97 12.08 -6.25
C HIS A 39 40.47 10.75 -6.85
N ASN A 40 41.31 10.82 -7.87
CA ASN A 40 41.78 9.64 -8.60
C ASN A 40 43.24 9.76 -9.08
N ASN A 41 43.92 8.62 -9.27
CA ASN A 41 45.32 8.57 -9.71
C ASN A 41 45.52 8.63 -11.24
N HIS A 42 44.44 8.83 -11.99
CA HIS A 42 44.43 9.05 -13.43
C HIS A 42 43.18 9.86 -13.81
N ASP A 43 43.17 10.44 -15.01
CA ASP A 43 42.02 11.17 -15.53
C ASP A 43 40.78 10.25 -15.62
N PRO A 44 39.70 10.50 -14.85
CA PRO A 44 38.51 9.66 -14.84
C PRO A 44 37.55 9.97 -16.01
N GLN A 45 38.06 10.21 -17.21
CA GLN A 45 37.23 10.39 -18.43
C GLN A 45 36.19 9.28 -18.66
N PRO A 46 36.48 7.98 -18.38
CA PRO A 46 35.46 6.94 -18.52
C PRO A 46 34.22 7.19 -17.65
N VAL A 47 34.41 7.74 -16.44
CA VAL A 47 33.32 8.11 -15.54
C VAL A 47 32.52 9.27 -16.12
N TYR A 48 33.18 10.28 -16.71
CA TYR A 48 32.51 11.38 -17.40
C TYR A 48 31.59 10.87 -18.51
N TYR A 49 32.11 10.05 -19.43
CA TYR A 49 31.31 9.54 -20.55
C TYR A 49 30.18 8.65 -20.09
N GLN A 50 30.42 7.81 -19.09
CA GLN A 50 29.38 6.95 -18.54
C GLN A 50 28.30 7.76 -17.81
N LEU A 51 28.68 8.78 -17.04
CA LEU A 51 27.73 9.70 -16.41
C LEU A 51 26.93 10.47 -17.46
N GLN A 52 27.58 10.93 -18.54
CA GLN A 52 26.91 11.60 -19.67
C GLN A 52 25.93 10.68 -20.40
N GLN A 53 26.26 9.40 -20.57
CA GLN A 53 25.35 8.43 -21.18
C GLN A 53 24.14 8.13 -20.31
N ILE A 54 24.35 8.03 -18.99
CA ILE A 54 23.31 7.62 -18.04
C ILE A 54 22.42 8.80 -17.63
N ARG A 55 23.00 10.00 -17.44
CA ARG A 55 22.34 11.17 -16.87
C ARG A 55 22.22 12.35 -17.85
N GLY A 56 22.84 12.29 -19.02
CA GLY A 56 22.88 13.42 -19.96
C GLY A 56 23.81 14.54 -19.50
N GLU A 57 23.69 15.74 -20.09
CA GLU A 57 24.52 16.92 -19.79
C GLU A 57 23.99 17.75 -18.60
N VAL A 58 23.48 17.07 -17.56
CA VAL A 58 22.85 17.67 -16.36
C VAL A 58 23.84 17.88 -15.21
N PHE A 59 25.14 17.84 -15.49
CA PHE A 59 26.19 18.04 -14.51
C PHE A 59 27.27 18.97 -15.04
N LYS A 60 28.00 19.60 -14.12
CA LYS A 60 29.20 20.38 -14.40
C LYS A 60 30.41 19.57 -13.95
N TRP A 61 31.39 19.46 -14.85
CA TRP A 61 32.63 18.71 -14.64
C TRP A 61 33.81 19.68 -14.67
N GLU A 62 34.42 19.95 -13.52
CA GLU A 62 35.51 20.92 -13.40
C GLU A 62 36.76 20.25 -12.83
N TYR A 63 37.87 20.36 -13.55
CA TYR A 63 39.16 19.91 -13.01
C TYR A 63 39.69 20.93 -12.00
N LEU A 64 39.81 20.51 -10.74
CA LEU A 64 40.50 21.24 -9.69
C LEU A 64 42.01 20.98 -9.73
N GLN A 65 42.39 19.74 -10.06
CA GLN A 65 43.79 19.33 -10.24
C GLN A 65 43.89 18.39 -11.45
N GLN A 66 44.91 18.60 -12.30
CA GLN A 66 45.16 17.80 -13.51
C GLN A 66 46.58 17.25 -13.51
N GLY A 67 46.78 16.08 -12.89
CA GLY A 67 47.97 15.24 -13.05
C GLY A 67 49.32 15.91 -12.78
N PRO A 68 50.44 15.19 -13.02
CA PRO A 68 50.49 13.81 -13.50
C PRO A 68 50.20 12.75 -12.42
N GLU A 69 50.23 13.10 -11.14
CA GLU A 69 50.06 12.14 -10.02
C GLU A 69 48.60 12.00 -9.55
N TRP A 70 47.87 13.11 -9.50
CA TRP A 70 46.51 13.15 -8.96
C TRP A 70 45.57 14.01 -9.82
N TRP A 71 44.33 13.58 -9.88
CA TRP A 71 43.24 14.25 -10.59
C TRP A 71 42.09 14.47 -9.62
N ASP A 72 41.76 15.74 -9.41
CA ASP A 72 40.62 16.16 -8.58
C ASP A 72 39.57 16.79 -9.48
N ILE A 73 38.39 16.20 -9.51
CA ILE A 73 37.28 16.65 -10.33
C ILE A 73 36.18 17.09 -9.40
N LYS A 74 35.83 18.37 -9.47
CA LYS A 74 34.60 18.89 -8.90
C LYS A 74 33.44 18.54 -9.83
N LEU A 75 32.56 17.67 -9.33
CA LEU A 75 31.32 17.28 -9.99
C LEU A 75 30.15 17.90 -9.24
N SER A 76 29.36 18.73 -9.92
CA SER A 76 28.16 19.35 -9.36
C SER A 76 26.96 19.17 -10.29
N LYS A 77 25.74 19.21 -9.75
CA LYS A 77 24.53 19.23 -10.58
C LYS A 77 24.46 20.54 -11.37
N LYS A 78 24.12 20.45 -12.66
CA LYS A 78 23.79 21.60 -13.48
C LYS A 78 22.29 21.82 -13.35
N TYR A 79 21.90 22.71 -12.44
CA TYR A 79 20.53 23.21 -12.40
C TYR A 79 20.34 24.09 -13.63
N LEU A 80 19.47 23.65 -14.53
CA LEU A 80 19.16 24.36 -15.77
C LEU A 80 18.23 25.54 -15.45
N HIS A 81 18.78 26.59 -14.82
CA HIS A 81 18.09 27.89 -14.77
C HIS A 81 18.40 28.77 -16.00
N GLU A 82 19.24 28.32 -16.93
CA GLU A 82 19.78 29.20 -17.99
C GLU A 82 19.57 28.74 -19.43
N HIS A 83 18.78 27.69 -19.70
CA HIS A 83 18.31 27.44 -21.07
C HIS A 83 16.80 27.30 -21.00
N ASN A 84 16.08 28.06 -21.83
CA ASN A 84 14.64 27.96 -22.07
C ASN A 84 14.25 26.50 -22.34
N ILE A 85 14.04 25.70 -21.28
CA ILE A 85 13.25 24.49 -21.41
C ILE A 85 11.83 25.01 -21.57
N PRO A 86 11.07 24.60 -22.58
CA PRO A 86 9.67 24.99 -22.76
C PRO A 86 8.81 24.26 -21.73
N ILE A 87 9.11 24.50 -20.45
CA ILE A 87 8.33 24.07 -19.31
C ILE A 87 7.40 25.22 -18.98
N THR A 88 6.11 25.00 -19.20
CA THR A 88 5.08 25.92 -18.71
C THR A 88 4.44 25.29 -17.50
N ILE A 89 4.30 26.03 -16.41
CA ILE A 89 3.48 25.58 -15.29
C ILE A 89 2.05 26.00 -15.61
N ILE A 90 1.17 25.03 -15.83
CA ILE A 90 -0.27 25.26 -16.08
C ILE A 90 -1.02 24.54 -14.98
N ASP A 91 -1.84 25.27 -14.21
CA ASP A 91 -2.67 24.70 -13.14
C ASP A 91 -1.92 23.76 -12.18
N ASN A 92 -0.71 24.15 -11.78
CA ASN A 92 0.24 23.41 -10.93
C ASN A 92 0.98 22.22 -11.57
N ASP A 93 0.74 21.89 -12.84
CA ASP A 93 1.42 20.79 -13.53
C ASP A 93 2.58 21.29 -14.41
N PHE A 94 3.67 20.51 -14.44
CA PHE A 94 4.84 20.80 -15.29
C PHE A 94 4.60 20.33 -16.73
N VAL A 95 4.35 21.24 -17.66
CA VAL A 95 4.11 20.89 -19.06
C VAL A 95 5.41 20.91 -19.87
N ILE A 96 5.85 19.77 -20.38
CA ILE A 96 7.05 19.60 -21.19
C ILE A 96 6.67 19.50 -22.67
N ASN A 97 7.00 20.54 -23.46
CA ASN A 97 6.85 20.51 -24.91
C ASN A 97 8.03 19.74 -25.56
N VAL A 98 7.85 18.44 -25.80
CA VAL A 98 8.90 17.54 -26.27
C VAL A 98 9.41 17.84 -27.69
N PRO A 99 8.58 18.23 -28.68
CA PRO A 99 9.03 18.63 -30.01
C PRO A 99 10.07 19.75 -30.03
N GLU A 100 10.03 20.65 -29.05
CA GLU A 100 10.94 21.79 -28.93
C GLU A 100 12.27 21.44 -28.25
N ILE A 101 12.42 20.21 -27.72
CA ILE A 101 13.63 19.74 -27.06
C ILE A 101 14.54 19.02 -28.06
N GLU A 102 15.85 19.28 -28.00
CA GLU A 102 16.83 18.56 -28.83
C GLU A 102 16.68 17.03 -28.67
N PRO A 103 16.69 16.24 -29.77
CA PRO A 103 16.39 14.80 -29.72
C PRO A 103 17.20 14.01 -28.68
N ARG A 104 18.47 14.36 -28.47
CA ARG A 104 19.37 13.73 -27.50
C ARG A 104 19.02 14.05 -26.03
N LEU A 105 18.25 15.10 -25.78
CA LEU A 105 17.89 15.59 -24.45
C LEU A 105 16.46 15.21 -24.03
N LYS A 106 15.58 14.82 -24.96
CA LYS A 106 14.15 14.56 -24.70
C LYS A 106 13.89 13.67 -23.48
N HIS A 107 14.42 12.46 -23.46
CA HIS A 107 14.20 11.51 -22.35
C HIS A 107 14.84 12.01 -21.05
N ALA A 108 16.05 12.56 -21.13
CA ALA A 108 16.77 13.09 -19.97
C ALA A 108 15.99 14.23 -19.30
N THR A 109 15.40 15.14 -20.09
CA THR A 109 14.58 16.23 -19.57
C THR A 109 13.29 15.71 -18.92
N ILE A 110 12.58 14.78 -19.56
CA ILE A 110 11.37 14.18 -18.99
C ILE A 110 11.69 13.51 -17.65
N PHE A 111 12.78 12.74 -17.58
CA PHE A 111 13.14 12.00 -16.38
C PHE A 111 13.64 12.93 -15.28
N GLN A 112 14.39 13.98 -15.62
CA GLN A 112 14.82 14.97 -14.65
C GLN A 112 13.63 15.71 -14.02
N VAL A 113 12.63 16.07 -14.82
CA VAL A 113 11.40 16.69 -14.30
C VAL A 113 10.64 15.68 -13.45
N PHE A 114 10.46 14.44 -13.93
CA PHE A 114 9.82 13.36 -13.17
C PHE A 114 10.48 13.12 -11.81
N ASP A 115 11.81 12.99 -11.78
CA ASP A 115 12.58 12.74 -10.54
C ASP A 115 12.54 13.93 -9.57
N SER A 116 12.11 15.11 -10.01
CA SER A 116 11.93 16.29 -9.17
C SER A 116 10.54 16.41 -8.54
N LEU A 117 9.57 15.62 -9.00
CA LEU A 117 8.20 15.61 -8.49
C LEU A 117 8.13 14.97 -7.09
N ALA A 118 7.29 15.53 -6.22
CA ALA A 118 6.87 14.90 -4.98
C ALA A 118 5.72 13.88 -5.23
N PRO A 119 5.45 12.95 -4.29
CA PRO A 119 4.30 12.07 -4.38
C PRO A 119 2.99 12.85 -4.54
N GLY A 120 2.17 12.48 -5.53
CA GLY A 120 0.95 13.18 -5.91
C GLY A 120 1.13 14.35 -6.88
N GLU A 121 2.36 14.78 -7.18
CA GLU A 121 2.63 15.79 -8.21
C GLU A 121 2.69 15.15 -9.61
N SER A 122 2.41 15.96 -10.63
CA SER A 122 2.34 15.51 -12.01
C SER A 122 3.13 16.38 -12.99
N LEU A 123 3.51 15.77 -14.11
CA LEU A 123 4.00 16.46 -15.30
C LEU A 123 3.15 16.07 -16.51
N ILE A 124 3.04 16.97 -17.49
CA ILE A 124 2.39 16.71 -18.77
C ILE A 124 3.45 16.62 -19.86
N ILE A 125 3.48 15.50 -20.57
CA ILE A 125 4.31 15.28 -21.76
C ILE A 125 3.47 15.66 -22.98
N HIS A 126 3.80 16.77 -23.63
CA HIS A 126 3.21 17.18 -24.90
C HIS A 126 4.12 16.75 -26.05
N ASN A 127 3.61 15.91 -26.97
CA ASN A 127 4.40 15.33 -28.05
C ASN A 127 3.66 15.19 -29.38
N ASP A 128 4.40 15.17 -30.49
CA ASP A 128 3.87 15.03 -31.86
C ASP A 128 3.57 13.57 -32.27
N HIS A 129 3.81 12.62 -31.36
CA HIS A 129 3.50 11.20 -31.50
C HIS A 129 3.32 10.55 -30.13
N ASP A 130 2.71 9.36 -30.09
CA ASP A 130 2.53 8.58 -28.86
C ASP A 130 3.90 8.24 -28.21
N PRO A 131 4.19 8.76 -27.00
CA PRO A 131 5.47 8.56 -26.31
C PRO A 131 5.54 7.23 -25.54
N LYS A 132 4.86 6.18 -25.99
CA LYS A 132 4.99 4.79 -25.47
C LYS A 132 6.41 4.33 -25.13
N PRO A 133 7.46 4.62 -25.92
CA PRO A 133 8.83 4.24 -25.54
C PRO A 133 9.27 4.84 -24.20
N VAL A 134 8.89 6.10 -23.94
CA VAL A 134 9.17 6.80 -22.68
C VAL A 134 8.48 6.09 -21.53
N TYR A 135 7.21 5.69 -21.70
CA TYR A 135 6.47 4.91 -20.69
C TYR A 135 7.21 3.64 -20.28
N TYR A 136 7.61 2.80 -21.24
CA TYR A 136 8.30 1.54 -20.94
C TYR A 136 9.65 1.76 -20.29
N GLN A 137 10.37 2.81 -20.69
CA GLN A 137 11.66 3.14 -20.08
C GLN A 137 11.49 3.63 -18.64
N LEU A 138 10.53 4.52 -18.40
CA LEU A 138 10.24 5.05 -17.07
C LEU A 138 9.76 3.92 -16.13
N LEU A 139 8.91 3.01 -16.61
CA LEU A 139 8.49 1.81 -15.91
C LEU A 139 9.67 0.87 -15.58
N SER A 140 10.58 0.65 -16.53
CA SER A 140 11.74 -0.21 -16.33
C SER A 140 12.75 0.36 -15.32
N GLU A 141 12.93 1.68 -15.29
CA GLU A 141 13.94 2.30 -14.45
C GLU A 141 13.42 2.75 -13.07
N ARG A 142 12.13 3.09 -12.96
CA ARG A 142 11.51 3.63 -11.73
C ARG A 142 10.48 2.69 -11.11
N GLY A 143 10.07 1.65 -11.83
CA GLY A 143 9.04 0.72 -11.38
C GLY A 143 7.63 1.30 -11.50
N ASP A 144 6.66 0.60 -10.94
CA ASP A 144 5.23 0.94 -11.00
C ASP A 144 4.84 2.02 -9.96
N ILE A 145 5.55 3.16 -9.99
CA ILE A 145 5.41 4.27 -9.03
C ILE A 145 4.73 5.51 -9.62
N PHE A 146 4.15 5.41 -10.81
CA PHE A 146 3.45 6.52 -11.46
C PHE A 146 2.20 6.04 -12.19
N THR A 147 1.26 6.95 -12.43
CA THR A 147 0.14 6.76 -13.36
C THR A 147 0.46 7.35 -14.74
N TRP A 148 -0.19 6.85 -15.77
CA TRP A 148 0.01 7.30 -17.16
C TRP A 148 -1.35 7.53 -17.83
N GLU A 149 -1.79 8.79 -17.83
CA GLU A 149 -3.11 9.18 -18.33
C GLU A 149 -2.98 9.97 -19.63
N TYR A 150 -3.77 9.62 -20.63
CA TYR A 150 -3.82 10.38 -21.89
C TYR A 150 -4.88 11.46 -21.78
N LEU A 151 -4.44 12.72 -21.81
CA LEU A 151 -5.30 13.90 -21.91
C LEU A 151 -5.72 14.14 -23.37
N GLU A 152 -4.83 13.88 -24.32
CA GLU A 152 -5.11 13.94 -25.77
C GLU A 152 -4.47 12.76 -26.52
N GLN A 153 -5.19 12.16 -27.47
CA GLN A 153 -4.74 10.99 -28.25
C GLN A 153 -4.85 11.21 -29.75
N GLY A 154 -3.97 12.05 -30.30
CA GLY A 154 -3.71 12.17 -31.74
C GLY A 154 -4.90 12.63 -32.59
N PRO A 155 -4.71 12.71 -33.93
CA PRO A 155 -3.52 12.29 -34.68
C PRO A 155 -2.38 13.33 -34.72
N GLN A 156 -2.61 14.55 -34.24
CA GLN A 156 -1.65 15.65 -34.31
C GLN A 156 -0.85 15.82 -33.02
N TRP A 157 -1.49 15.71 -31.86
CA TRP A 157 -0.87 15.91 -30.55
C TRP A 157 -1.21 14.79 -29.58
N TRP A 158 -0.28 14.54 -28.68
CA TRP A 158 -0.39 13.55 -27.62
C TRP A 158 0.02 14.22 -26.33
N ASP A 159 -0.96 14.40 -25.44
CA ASP A 159 -0.76 14.96 -24.11
C ASP A 159 -0.95 13.87 -23.09
N ILE A 160 0.11 13.60 -22.32
CA ILE A 160 0.12 12.54 -21.32
C ILE A 160 0.41 13.17 -19.96
N GLN A 161 -0.50 13.01 -19.01
CA GLN A 161 -0.24 13.32 -17.61
C GLN A 161 0.44 12.12 -16.94
N VAL A 162 1.58 12.37 -16.32
CA VAL A 162 2.36 11.41 -15.56
C VAL A 162 2.42 11.88 -14.11
N THR A 163 1.74 11.17 -13.22
CA THR A 163 1.63 11.53 -11.80
C THR A 163 2.42 10.55 -10.96
N ILE A 164 3.27 11.02 -10.05
CA ILE A 164 3.91 10.11 -9.07
C ILE A 164 2.82 9.63 -8.13
N LYS A 165 2.70 8.30 -8.01
CA LYS A 165 1.79 7.65 -7.07
C LYS A 165 2.06 8.16 -5.66
N GLY A 166 1.02 8.62 -4.96
CA GLY A 166 1.13 9.02 -3.55
C GLY A 166 1.68 7.90 -2.67
N GLU A 167 2.17 8.19 -1.45
CA GLU A 167 2.42 7.11 -0.46
C GLU A 167 1.14 6.28 -0.21
N ASP A 168 -0.03 6.88 -0.43
CA ASP A 168 -1.36 6.27 -0.37
C ASP A 168 -1.71 5.38 -1.58
N GLU A 169 -0.88 5.35 -2.63
CA GLU A 169 -1.06 4.49 -3.80
C GLU A 169 -0.22 3.21 -3.74
N LYS A 170 0.53 3.00 -2.66
CA LYS A 170 1.06 1.67 -2.34
C LYS A 170 -0.06 0.78 -1.89
N GLU A 171 -0.06 -0.45 -2.40
CA GLU A 171 -1.07 -1.44 -2.07
C GLU A 171 -1.22 -1.58 -0.55
N THR A 172 -2.45 -1.44 -0.06
CA THR A 172 -2.74 -1.56 1.37
C THR A 172 -2.71 -3.02 1.81
N ILE A 173 -2.54 -3.28 3.10
CA ILE A 173 -2.57 -4.64 3.64
C ILE A 173 -3.92 -5.33 3.38
N GLY A 174 -5.02 -4.56 3.36
CA GLY A 174 -6.34 -5.03 2.94
C GLY A 174 -6.35 -5.44 1.46
N GLN A 175 -5.85 -4.60 0.56
CA GLN A 175 -5.79 -4.94 -0.87
C GLN A 175 -4.90 -6.18 -1.13
N ILE A 176 -3.78 -6.30 -0.42
CA ILE A 176 -2.88 -7.45 -0.48
C ILE A 176 -3.62 -8.74 -0.04
N ALA A 177 -4.33 -8.69 1.08
CA ALA A 177 -5.10 -9.81 1.61
C ALA A 177 -6.27 -10.20 0.68
N ALA A 178 -6.93 -9.21 0.08
CA ALA A 178 -8.05 -9.42 -0.83
C ALA A 178 -7.64 -10.14 -2.13
N LYS A 179 -6.42 -9.86 -2.63
CA LYS A 179 -5.87 -10.56 -3.81
C LYS A 179 -5.39 -11.97 -3.49
N ASP A 180 -4.94 -12.21 -2.25
CA ASP A 180 -4.38 -13.49 -1.85
C ASP A 180 -4.55 -13.73 -0.34
N LEU A 181 -5.57 -14.51 0.05
CA LEU A 181 -5.82 -14.84 1.46
C LEU A 181 -4.63 -15.54 2.14
N ARG A 182 -3.72 -16.18 1.40
CA ARG A 182 -2.51 -16.75 2.01
C ARG A 182 -1.61 -15.67 2.64
N LYS A 183 -1.66 -14.45 2.10
CA LYS A 183 -0.95 -13.30 2.66
C LYS A 183 -1.65 -12.76 3.92
N ALA A 184 -2.97 -12.94 4.04
CA ALA A 184 -3.70 -12.63 5.27
C ALA A 184 -3.18 -13.47 6.46
N GLU A 185 -2.87 -14.75 6.25
CA GLU A 185 -2.26 -15.60 7.28
C GLU A 185 -0.87 -15.09 7.72
N VAL A 186 -0.10 -14.50 6.79
CA VAL A 186 1.18 -13.86 7.13
C VAL A 186 0.93 -12.63 8.02
N PHE A 187 -0.01 -11.75 7.67
CA PHE A 187 -0.34 -10.59 8.51
C PHE A 187 -0.80 -11.01 9.91
N LYS A 188 -1.70 -12.00 9.98
CA LYS A 188 -2.18 -12.57 11.24
C LYS A 188 -1.05 -13.14 12.10
N LYS A 189 -0.11 -13.88 11.52
CA LYS A 189 1.07 -14.43 12.23
C LYS A 189 1.91 -13.34 12.90
N HIS A 190 1.94 -12.14 12.33
CA HIS A 190 2.65 -10.99 12.89
C HIS A 190 1.74 -10.05 13.70
N GLY A 191 0.47 -10.41 13.92
CA GLY A 191 -0.49 -9.58 14.66
C GLY A 191 -0.81 -8.27 13.96
N ILE A 192 -0.72 -8.24 12.63
CA ILE A 192 -1.10 -7.10 11.78
C ILE A 192 -2.60 -7.20 11.48
N ASP A 193 -3.33 -6.13 11.79
CA ASP A 193 -4.76 -6.01 11.56
C ASP A 193 -5.04 -5.63 10.10
N PHE A 194 -5.28 -6.63 9.27
CA PHE A 194 -5.62 -6.45 7.84
C PHE A 194 -7.13 -6.33 7.58
N CYS A 195 -7.98 -6.55 8.59
CA CYS A 195 -9.43 -6.53 8.43
C CYS A 195 -9.99 -5.13 8.69
N CYS A 196 -9.74 -4.54 9.87
CA CYS A 196 -10.22 -3.20 10.22
C CYS A 196 -9.18 -2.13 9.83
N GLY A 197 -7.91 -2.38 10.18
CA GLY A 197 -6.75 -1.56 9.79
C GLY A 197 -6.32 -1.69 8.32
N GLY A 198 -7.13 -2.33 7.47
CA GLY A 198 -6.80 -2.72 6.09
C GLY A 198 -6.40 -1.58 5.15
N LYS A 199 -6.70 -0.32 5.50
CA LYS A 199 -6.35 0.89 4.74
C LYS A 199 -4.87 1.29 4.84
N LYS A 200 -4.10 0.67 5.75
CA LYS A 200 -2.66 0.95 5.95
C LYS A 200 -1.79 0.23 4.93
N THR A 201 -0.65 0.81 4.60
CA THR A 201 0.41 0.13 3.84
C THR A 201 1.17 -0.88 4.71
N VAL A 202 1.88 -1.83 4.09
CA VAL A 202 2.74 -2.81 4.80
C VAL A 202 3.74 -2.10 5.71
N LYS A 203 4.35 -1.01 5.22
CA LYS A 203 5.33 -0.22 5.98
C LYS A 203 4.71 0.41 7.23
N GLN A 204 3.56 1.08 7.09
CA GLN A 204 2.86 1.69 8.22
C GLN A 204 2.48 0.65 9.28
N ALA A 205 1.92 -0.49 8.85
CA ALA A 205 1.56 -1.58 9.74
C ALA A 205 2.78 -2.19 10.47
N CYS A 206 3.93 -2.27 9.80
CA CYS A 206 5.18 -2.73 10.41
C CYS A 206 5.72 -1.73 11.44
N GLU A 207 5.70 -0.44 11.13
CA GLU A 207 6.20 0.63 12.01
C GLU A 207 5.42 0.66 13.33
N GLU A 208 4.10 0.52 13.30
CA GLU A 208 3.25 0.50 14.50
C GLU A 208 3.55 -0.70 15.42
N LYS A 209 3.90 -1.85 14.84
CA LYS A 209 4.13 -3.12 15.56
C LYS A 209 5.61 -3.39 15.86
N GLY A 210 6.52 -2.56 15.37
CA GLY A 210 7.97 -2.77 15.48
C GLY A 210 8.47 -4.00 14.70
N ILE A 211 7.85 -4.30 13.56
CA ILE A 211 8.19 -5.44 12.70
C ILE A 211 9.20 -4.98 11.63
N ASP A 212 10.14 -5.85 11.26
CA ASP A 212 11.03 -5.62 10.12
C ASP A 212 10.24 -5.78 8.80
N VAL A 213 10.03 -4.65 8.11
CA VAL A 213 9.28 -4.58 6.85
C VAL A 213 9.88 -5.47 5.76
N ILE A 214 11.22 -5.56 5.67
CA ILE A 214 11.91 -6.37 4.64
C ILE A 214 11.64 -7.85 4.90
N LYS A 215 11.69 -8.27 6.16
CA LYS A 215 11.39 -9.65 6.54
C LYS A 215 9.93 -9.99 6.24
N LEU A 216 8.99 -9.10 6.56
CA LEU A 216 7.57 -9.33 6.29
C LEU A 216 7.29 -9.43 4.77
N GLU A 217 7.85 -8.53 3.97
CA GLU A 217 7.72 -8.56 2.51
C GLU A 217 8.25 -9.87 1.91
N GLN A 218 9.37 -10.38 2.44
CA GLN A 218 9.89 -11.69 2.04
C GLN A 218 8.93 -12.84 2.40
N GLU A 219 8.33 -12.83 3.59
CA GLU A 219 7.34 -13.84 4.00
C GLU A 219 6.08 -13.77 3.11
N LEU A 220 5.61 -12.57 2.76
CA LEU A 220 4.47 -12.35 1.85
C LEU A 220 4.75 -12.88 0.43
N LEU A 221 5.97 -12.69 -0.08
CA LEU A 221 6.39 -13.24 -1.38
C LEU A 221 6.45 -14.77 -1.37
N GLN A 222 6.94 -15.36 -0.27
CA GLN A 222 7.03 -16.82 -0.12
C GLN A 222 5.64 -17.46 0.00
N ALA A 223 4.71 -16.84 0.74
CA ALA A 223 3.35 -17.34 0.89
C ALA A 223 2.66 -17.54 -0.48
N ALA A 224 2.90 -16.65 -1.44
CA ALA A 224 2.34 -16.73 -2.79
C ALA A 224 2.77 -17.99 -3.58
N THR A 225 3.92 -18.58 -3.23
CA THR A 225 4.47 -19.78 -3.90
C THR A 225 3.96 -21.11 -3.34
N THR A 226 3.29 -21.08 -2.18
CA THR A 226 2.77 -22.30 -1.55
C THR A 226 1.45 -22.71 -2.22
N VAL A 227 1.44 -23.87 -2.88
CA VAL A 227 0.24 -24.41 -3.56
C VAL A 227 -0.72 -24.97 -2.50
N THR A 228 -1.66 -24.15 -2.05
CA THR A 228 -2.83 -24.60 -1.30
C THR A 228 -4.08 -24.47 -2.18
N HIS A 229 -4.86 -25.55 -2.25
CA HIS A 229 -6.18 -25.53 -2.89
C HIS A 229 -7.12 -24.67 -2.05
N GLY A 230 -7.55 -23.52 -2.56
CA GLY A 230 -8.51 -22.66 -1.85
C GLY A 230 -8.43 -21.16 -2.11
N ASN A 231 -7.63 -20.67 -3.06
CA ASN A 231 -7.59 -19.24 -3.39
C ASN A 231 -8.80 -18.84 -4.25
N ALA A 232 -9.90 -18.45 -3.59
CA ALA A 232 -10.90 -17.63 -4.23
C ALA A 232 -10.36 -16.20 -4.33
N ASN A 233 -10.24 -15.65 -5.53
CA ASN A 233 -9.99 -14.23 -5.71
C ASN A 233 -11.31 -13.47 -5.55
N TYR A 234 -11.64 -13.10 -4.31
CA TYR A 234 -12.90 -12.40 -4.00
C TYR A 234 -13.00 -11.03 -4.69
N ASN A 235 -11.87 -10.46 -5.13
CA ASN A 235 -11.87 -9.26 -5.97
C ASN A 235 -12.52 -9.48 -7.35
N ASP A 236 -12.66 -10.72 -7.82
CA ASP A 236 -13.35 -10.99 -9.10
C ASP A 236 -14.86 -11.26 -8.91
N TRP A 237 -15.33 -11.32 -7.67
CA TRP A 237 -16.74 -11.65 -7.39
C TRP A 237 -17.62 -10.41 -7.51
N ASN A 238 -18.82 -10.61 -8.05
CA ASN A 238 -19.86 -9.60 -8.06
C ASN A 238 -20.33 -9.32 -6.63
N ILE A 239 -20.64 -8.06 -6.33
CA ILE A 239 -20.98 -7.60 -4.97
C ILE A 239 -22.27 -8.24 -4.42
N ASP A 240 -23.23 -8.58 -5.27
CA ASP A 240 -24.46 -9.28 -4.87
C ASP A 240 -24.19 -10.72 -4.45
N PHE A 241 -23.35 -11.42 -5.22
CA PHE A 241 -22.92 -12.78 -4.90
C PHE A 241 -22.01 -12.81 -3.66
N LEU A 242 -21.10 -11.83 -3.51
CA LEU A 242 -20.23 -11.74 -2.33
C LEU A 242 -21.05 -11.50 -1.06
N ALA A 243 -22.05 -10.62 -1.10
CA ALA A 243 -22.98 -10.44 0.02
C ALA A 243 -23.72 -11.73 0.37
N ASP A 244 -24.22 -12.48 -0.62
CA ASP A 244 -24.85 -13.78 -0.38
C ASP A 244 -23.88 -14.80 0.22
N PHE A 245 -22.62 -14.82 -0.24
CA PHE A 245 -21.60 -15.70 0.31
C PHE A 245 -21.30 -15.40 1.79
N ILE A 246 -21.16 -14.12 2.15
CA ILE A 246 -20.90 -13.68 3.52
C ILE A 246 -22.04 -14.15 4.45
N VAL A 247 -23.29 -13.94 4.06
CA VAL A 247 -24.46 -14.43 4.83
C VAL A 247 -24.42 -15.95 4.99
N ASN A 248 -24.23 -16.66 3.89
CA ASN A 248 -24.35 -18.12 3.88
C ASN A 248 -23.18 -18.82 4.57
N THR A 249 -22.03 -18.17 4.66
CA THR A 249 -20.79 -18.72 5.24
C THR A 249 -20.56 -18.16 6.64
N HIS A 250 -20.31 -16.86 6.73
CA HIS A 250 -19.84 -16.20 7.95
C HIS A 250 -20.99 -15.89 8.92
N HIS A 251 -22.11 -15.30 8.47
CA HIS A 251 -23.21 -15.00 9.39
C HIS A 251 -23.85 -16.26 9.94
N ASN A 252 -23.96 -17.32 9.13
CA ASN A 252 -24.38 -18.63 9.59
C ASN A 252 -23.40 -19.25 10.59
N TYR A 253 -22.09 -19.05 10.40
CA TYR A 253 -21.06 -19.47 11.36
C TYR A 253 -21.25 -18.74 12.70
N VAL A 254 -21.41 -17.41 12.65
CA VAL A 254 -21.68 -16.57 13.83
C VAL A 254 -22.90 -17.06 14.61
N ARG A 255 -24.05 -17.20 13.93
CA ARG A 255 -25.30 -17.70 14.55
C ARG A 255 -25.17 -19.08 15.18
N LYS A 256 -24.34 -19.94 14.60
CA LYS A 256 -24.15 -21.31 15.07
C LYS A 256 -23.26 -21.35 16.31
N TYR A 257 -22.10 -20.70 16.27
CA TYR A 257 -21.06 -20.92 17.27
C TYR A 257 -21.03 -19.89 18.39
N LEU A 258 -21.44 -18.63 18.14
CA LEU A 258 -21.44 -17.59 19.16
C LEU A 258 -22.29 -17.94 20.40
N PRO A 259 -23.50 -18.54 20.27
CA PRO A 259 -24.26 -19.00 21.44
C PRO A 259 -23.55 -20.11 22.24
N GLU A 260 -22.83 -21.01 21.55
CA GLU A 260 -22.06 -22.06 22.21
C GLU A 260 -20.85 -21.49 22.95
N ILE A 261 -20.12 -20.55 22.33
CA ILE A 261 -19.00 -19.83 22.94
C ILE A 261 -19.48 -19.11 24.20
N LYS A 262 -20.59 -18.38 24.14
CA LYS A 262 -21.21 -17.71 25.29
C LYS A 262 -21.54 -18.69 26.42
N ALA A 263 -22.11 -19.85 26.10
CA ALA A 263 -22.44 -20.87 27.10
C ALA A 263 -21.18 -21.45 27.76
N TYR A 264 -20.14 -21.76 26.99
CA TYR A 264 -18.87 -22.26 27.51
C TYR A 264 -18.12 -21.20 28.32
N ALA A 265 -18.06 -19.95 27.87
CA ALA A 265 -17.45 -18.84 28.58
C ALA A 265 -18.10 -18.67 29.95
N THR A 266 -19.44 -18.69 30.01
CA THR A 266 -20.20 -18.59 31.26
C THR A 266 -19.84 -19.73 32.21
N LYS A 267 -19.84 -20.96 31.72
CA LYS A 267 -19.54 -22.15 32.51
C LYS A 267 -18.09 -22.14 33.03
N VAL A 268 -17.13 -21.80 32.17
CA VAL A 268 -15.70 -21.80 32.50
C VAL A 268 -15.40 -20.70 33.52
N ALA A 269 -15.92 -19.48 33.32
CA ALA A 269 -15.77 -18.41 34.29
C ALA A 269 -16.43 -18.74 35.64
N GLN A 270 -17.59 -19.40 35.64
CA GLN A 270 -18.26 -19.82 36.88
C GLN A 270 -17.44 -20.83 37.68
N VAL A 271 -16.83 -21.82 37.02
CA VAL A 271 -16.10 -22.91 37.69
C VAL A 271 -14.67 -22.49 38.05
N HIS A 272 -13.98 -21.79 37.14
CA HIS A 272 -12.54 -21.51 37.25
C HIS A 272 -12.24 -20.05 37.64
N GLY A 273 -13.20 -19.13 37.58
CA GLY A 273 -12.98 -17.69 37.77
C GLY A 273 -12.52 -17.24 39.16
N ALA A 274 -12.50 -18.14 40.14
CA ALA A 274 -11.88 -17.89 41.45
C ALA A 274 -10.34 -18.03 41.39
N ASN A 275 -9.85 -19.00 40.61
CA ASN A 275 -8.42 -19.27 40.44
C ASN A 275 -7.83 -18.55 39.22
N HIS A 276 -8.68 -18.23 38.24
CA HIS A 276 -8.35 -17.63 36.94
C HIS A 276 -9.24 -16.39 36.73
N PRO A 277 -8.96 -15.27 37.42
CA PRO A 277 -9.83 -14.10 37.45
C PRO A 277 -10.03 -13.44 36.08
N GLU A 278 -9.09 -13.59 35.15
CA GLU A 278 -9.17 -13.11 33.77
C GLU A 278 -10.38 -13.68 33.01
N LEU A 279 -10.87 -14.87 33.40
CA LEU A 279 -12.03 -15.50 32.79
C LEU A 279 -13.32 -14.68 32.97
N LYS A 280 -13.41 -13.84 34.00
CA LYS A 280 -14.55 -12.95 34.19
C LYS A 280 -14.56 -11.84 33.14
N SER A 281 -13.41 -11.23 32.89
CA SER A 281 -13.26 -10.21 31.85
C SER A 281 -13.41 -10.80 30.45
N ILE A 282 -12.92 -12.02 30.21
CA ILE A 282 -13.17 -12.74 28.95
C ILE A 282 -14.68 -12.99 28.78
N LEU A 283 -15.39 -13.40 29.84
CA LEU A 283 -16.84 -13.58 29.79
C LEU A 283 -17.56 -12.26 29.47
N GLU A 284 -17.18 -11.15 30.11
CA GLU A 284 -17.77 -9.83 29.84
C GLU A 284 -17.64 -9.45 28.36
N ASN A 285 -16.43 -9.53 27.80
CA ASN A 285 -16.20 -9.27 26.38
C ASN A 285 -16.99 -10.21 25.47
N VAL A 286 -17.08 -11.50 25.79
CA VAL A 286 -17.87 -12.47 25.00
C VAL A 286 -19.37 -12.17 25.04
N LEU A 287 -19.89 -11.68 26.17
CA LEU A 287 -21.29 -11.31 26.30
C LEU A 287 -21.63 -10.08 25.48
N GLU A 288 -20.78 -9.04 25.56
CA GLU A 288 -20.92 -7.79 24.81
C GLU A 288 -20.83 -8.05 23.30
N MET A 289 -19.74 -8.70 22.85
CA MET A 289 -19.56 -9.14 21.46
C MET A 289 -20.74 -9.97 20.95
N SER A 290 -21.33 -10.82 21.82
CA SER A 290 -22.49 -11.64 21.45
C SER A 290 -23.74 -10.81 21.17
N GLU A 291 -23.95 -9.71 21.88
CA GLU A 291 -25.08 -8.82 21.68
C GLU A 291 -24.84 -7.97 20.43
N ASP A 292 -23.67 -7.33 20.33
CA ASP A 292 -23.27 -6.49 19.21
C ASP A 292 -23.34 -7.24 17.87
N LEU A 293 -22.67 -8.40 17.75
CA LEU A 293 -22.64 -9.16 16.49
C LEU A 293 -24.02 -9.69 16.08
N THR A 294 -24.89 -10.03 17.05
CA THR A 294 -26.22 -10.56 16.71
C THR A 294 -27.10 -9.46 16.10
N GLU A 295 -27.09 -8.26 16.67
CA GLU A 295 -27.84 -7.12 16.13
C GLU A 295 -27.23 -6.63 14.82
N HIS A 296 -25.89 -6.57 14.75
CA HIS A 296 -25.13 -6.14 13.59
C HIS A 296 -25.46 -6.97 12.33
N ILE A 297 -25.29 -8.31 12.37
CA ILE A 297 -25.53 -9.16 11.19
C ILE A 297 -27.01 -9.14 10.75
N GLU A 298 -27.94 -8.89 11.69
CA GLU A 298 -29.35 -8.70 11.35
C GLU A 298 -29.60 -7.38 10.61
N TYR A 299 -28.96 -6.29 11.06
CA TYR A 299 -29.00 -5.01 10.37
C TYR A 299 -28.44 -5.14 8.96
N GLU A 300 -27.28 -5.78 8.79
CA GLU A 300 -26.67 -5.96 7.49
C GLU A 300 -27.57 -6.73 6.53
N GLU A 301 -28.12 -7.87 6.96
CA GLU A 301 -28.96 -8.71 6.12
C GLU A 301 -30.31 -8.06 5.76
N LYS A 302 -30.86 -7.23 6.65
CA LYS A 302 -32.18 -6.62 6.46
C LYS A 302 -32.13 -5.25 5.79
N GLN A 303 -31.01 -4.54 5.90
CA GLN A 303 -30.87 -3.16 5.43
C GLN A 303 -29.69 -3.00 4.47
N LEU A 304 -28.47 -3.29 4.93
CA LEU A 304 -27.24 -2.97 4.18
C LEU A 304 -27.09 -3.81 2.90
N PHE A 305 -27.16 -5.14 3.00
CA PHE A 305 -26.97 -6.04 1.86
C PHE A 305 -28.11 -5.94 0.83
N PRO A 306 -29.39 -5.73 1.21
CA PRO A 306 -30.42 -5.35 0.25
C PRO A 306 -30.10 -4.08 -0.53
N LEU A 307 -29.49 -3.07 0.10
CA LEU A 307 -29.04 -1.85 -0.59
C LEU A 307 -27.89 -2.15 -1.56
N ILE A 308 -26.91 -2.96 -1.17
CA ILE A 308 -25.84 -3.45 -2.06
C ILE A 308 -26.43 -4.12 -3.31
N LYS A 309 -27.40 -5.03 -3.12
CA LYS A 309 -28.06 -5.72 -4.23
C LYS A 309 -28.84 -4.77 -5.15
N LYS A 310 -29.44 -3.71 -4.59
CA LYS A 310 -30.10 -2.66 -5.38
C LYS A 310 -29.08 -1.90 -6.25
N ILE A 311 -27.93 -1.53 -5.69
CA ILE A 311 -26.84 -0.86 -6.42
C ILE A 311 -26.27 -1.79 -7.52
N ALA A 312 -26.05 -3.07 -7.20
CA ALA A 312 -25.59 -4.08 -8.15
C ALA A 312 -26.57 -4.27 -9.32
N ASN A 313 -27.87 -4.31 -9.02
CA ASN A 313 -28.93 -4.43 -10.02
C ASN A 313 -28.98 -3.23 -10.97
N ALA A 314 -28.85 -2.01 -10.41
CA ALA A 314 -28.81 -0.77 -11.19
C ALA A 314 -27.64 -0.77 -12.18
N LYS A 315 -26.44 -1.18 -11.74
CA LYS A 315 -25.28 -1.32 -12.61
C LYS A 315 -25.46 -2.38 -13.69
N THR A 316 -25.99 -3.55 -13.33
CA THR A 316 -26.10 -4.69 -14.25
C THR A 316 -27.17 -4.47 -15.33
N ASN A 317 -28.28 -3.81 -14.98
CA ASN A 317 -29.42 -3.63 -15.87
C ASN A 317 -29.55 -2.20 -16.42
N ASP A 318 -28.54 -1.35 -16.21
CA ASP A 318 -28.50 0.05 -16.65
C ASP A 318 -29.75 0.84 -16.19
N VAL A 319 -30.18 0.60 -14.95
CA VAL A 319 -31.36 1.26 -14.35
C VAL A 319 -30.89 2.52 -13.63
N PRO A 320 -31.58 3.67 -13.81
CA PRO A 320 -31.25 4.89 -13.08
C PRO A 320 -31.26 4.67 -11.57
N TYR A 321 -30.17 5.07 -10.91
CA TYR A 321 -30.03 5.03 -9.47
C TYR A 321 -29.53 6.39 -9.00
N THR A 322 -30.25 6.99 -8.06
CA THR A 322 -29.84 8.25 -7.44
C THR A 322 -30.09 8.12 -5.94
N PRO A 323 -29.03 8.05 -5.11
CA PRO A 323 -29.19 7.98 -3.68
C PRO A 323 -29.65 9.35 -3.15
N GLN A 324 -30.50 9.36 -2.11
CA GLN A 324 -30.69 10.58 -1.33
C GLN A 324 -29.40 10.92 -0.56
N ALA A 325 -29.22 12.18 -0.15
CA ALA A 325 -27.97 12.63 0.47
C ALA A 325 -27.60 11.84 1.74
N ASN A 326 -28.58 11.38 2.51
CA ASN A 326 -28.44 10.54 3.71
C ASN A 326 -28.50 9.02 3.42
N GLU A 327 -28.65 8.62 2.16
CA GLU A 327 -28.70 7.23 1.70
C GLU A 327 -27.47 6.84 0.88
N LYS A 328 -26.49 7.75 0.72
CA LYS A 328 -25.21 7.42 0.08
C LYS A 328 -24.57 6.26 0.82
N PHE A 329 -24.14 5.24 0.09
CA PHE A 329 -23.64 4.00 0.67
C PHE A 329 -22.43 4.25 1.57
N GLU A 330 -21.54 5.18 1.19
CA GLU A 330 -20.38 5.62 1.99
C GLU A 330 -20.76 6.17 3.38
N ILE A 331 -21.96 6.74 3.53
CA ILE A 331 -22.47 7.22 4.83
C ILE A 331 -23.05 6.05 5.63
N VAL A 332 -23.87 5.23 4.98
CA VAL A 332 -24.59 4.11 5.62
C VAL A 332 -23.61 3.09 6.20
N VAL A 333 -22.51 2.82 5.51
CA VAL A 333 -21.55 1.79 5.90
C VAL A 333 -20.63 2.19 7.05
N LYS A 334 -20.55 3.48 7.36
CA LYS A 334 -19.63 4.00 8.38
C LYS A 334 -19.94 3.48 9.78
N ASP A 335 -21.21 3.28 10.10
CA ASP A 335 -21.63 2.75 11.40
C ASP A 335 -21.22 1.27 11.52
N ALA A 336 -21.39 0.48 10.45
CA ALA A 336 -20.91 -0.91 10.38
C ALA A 336 -19.37 -1.00 10.54
N GLU A 337 -18.60 -0.14 9.86
CA GLU A 337 -17.13 -0.10 10.03
C GLU A 337 -16.71 0.23 11.48
N ASN A 338 -17.45 1.11 12.18
CA ASN A 338 -17.16 1.42 13.58
C ASN A 338 -17.49 0.25 14.52
N GLU A 339 -18.58 -0.47 14.25
CA GLU A 339 -18.96 -1.68 15.00
C GLU A 339 -17.92 -2.79 14.78
N HIS A 340 -17.38 -2.93 13.57
CA HIS A 340 -16.27 -3.86 13.29
C HIS A 340 -15.01 -3.55 14.10
N GLU A 341 -14.64 -2.27 14.22
CA GLU A 341 -13.50 -1.86 15.04
C GLU A 341 -13.71 -2.20 16.53
N ALA A 342 -14.93 -1.96 17.04
CA ALA A 342 -15.27 -2.28 18.43
C ALA A 342 -15.15 -3.78 18.71
N VAL A 343 -15.70 -4.62 17.82
CA VAL A 343 -15.60 -6.08 17.94
C VAL A 343 -14.15 -6.56 17.79
N GLY A 344 -13.37 -5.97 16.87
CA GLY A 344 -11.95 -6.24 16.74
C GLY A 344 -11.18 -5.96 18.03
N GLN A 345 -11.48 -4.86 18.71
CA GLN A 345 -10.86 -4.52 19.99
C GLN A 345 -11.24 -5.50 21.12
N GLN A 346 -12.48 -5.99 21.15
CA GLN A 346 -12.92 -7.04 22.09
C GLN A 346 -12.13 -8.35 21.87
N LEU A 347 -11.92 -8.75 20.61
CA LEU A 347 -11.12 -9.93 20.27
C LEU A 347 -9.66 -9.79 20.71
N VAL A 348 -9.05 -8.62 20.48
CA VAL A 348 -7.68 -8.32 20.95
C VAL A 348 -7.58 -8.44 22.48
N GLU A 349 -8.56 -7.93 23.22
CA GLU A 349 -8.61 -8.03 24.68
C GLU A 349 -8.74 -9.50 25.12
N ILE A 350 -9.65 -10.26 24.52
CA ILE A 350 -9.81 -11.70 24.78
C ILE A 350 -8.51 -12.48 24.51
N ARG A 351 -7.86 -12.25 23.37
CA ARG A 351 -6.58 -12.91 23.01
C ARG A 351 -5.47 -12.53 23.99
N THR A 352 -5.44 -11.28 24.44
CA THR A 352 -4.45 -10.80 25.43
C THR A 352 -4.67 -11.46 26.79
N LEU A 353 -5.89 -11.43 27.31
CA LEU A 353 -6.25 -12.03 28.60
C LEU A 353 -6.01 -13.54 28.62
N SER A 354 -6.28 -14.20 27.50
CA SER A 354 -6.07 -15.65 27.33
C SER A 354 -4.62 -16.04 27.01
N LYS A 355 -3.71 -15.06 26.88
CA LYS A 355 -2.31 -15.27 26.48
C LYS A 355 -2.20 -16.08 25.20
N ASP A 356 -2.85 -15.60 24.15
CA ASP A 356 -2.91 -16.26 22.85
C ASP A 356 -3.61 -17.62 22.94
N TYR A 357 -4.73 -17.67 23.65
CA TYR A 357 -5.51 -18.90 23.91
C TYR A 357 -4.70 -20.03 24.54
N ALA A 358 -3.67 -19.71 25.32
CA ALA A 358 -2.87 -20.67 26.04
C ALA A 358 -3.60 -21.18 27.28
N THR A 359 -3.90 -22.49 27.32
CA THR A 359 -4.62 -23.09 28.45
C THR A 359 -3.66 -23.46 29.60
N PRO A 360 -4.02 -23.16 30.87
CA PRO A 360 -3.20 -23.54 32.03
C PRO A 360 -3.21 -25.05 32.31
N GLU A 361 -2.30 -25.53 33.17
CA GLU A 361 -2.16 -26.96 33.50
C GLU A 361 -3.43 -27.57 34.12
N ASP A 362 -4.18 -26.79 34.89
CA ASP A 362 -5.43 -27.19 35.53
C ASP A 362 -6.67 -27.01 34.65
N ALA A 363 -6.49 -26.65 33.37
CA ALA A 363 -7.60 -26.46 32.43
C ALA A 363 -8.36 -27.77 32.16
N CYS A 364 -9.65 -27.77 32.46
CA CYS A 364 -10.54 -28.88 32.13
C CYS A 364 -10.86 -28.94 30.62
N ALA A 365 -11.54 -30.00 30.19
CA ALA A 365 -11.92 -30.18 28.78
C ALA A 365 -12.79 -29.02 28.24
N SER A 366 -13.73 -28.49 29.05
CA SER A 366 -14.57 -27.35 28.64
C SER A 366 -13.77 -26.06 28.49
N TYR A 367 -12.74 -25.85 29.32
CA TYR A 367 -11.84 -24.70 29.19
C TYR A 367 -11.04 -24.80 27.88
N LYS A 368 -10.41 -25.96 27.62
CA LYS A 368 -9.67 -26.18 26.37
C LYS A 368 -10.55 -26.02 25.12
N LEU A 369 -11.79 -26.50 25.20
CA LEU A 369 -12.74 -26.34 24.10
C LEU A 369 -13.13 -24.87 23.88
N LEU A 370 -13.41 -24.10 24.93
CA LEU A 370 -13.72 -22.67 24.80
C LEU A 370 -12.62 -21.92 24.06
N TYR A 371 -11.36 -22.09 24.47
CA TYR A 371 -10.23 -21.38 23.87
C TYR A 371 -10.01 -21.79 22.41
N LYS A 372 -10.21 -23.08 22.09
CA LYS A 372 -10.19 -23.53 20.70
C LYS A 372 -11.32 -22.88 19.88
N MET A 373 -12.53 -22.81 20.41
CA MET A 373 -13.67 -22.20 19.72
C MET A 373 -13.48 -20.70 19.53
N LEU A 374 -12.92 -20.00 20.52
CA LEU A 374 -12.58 -18.57 20.40
C LEU A 374 -11.54 -18.33 19.31
N ASP A 375 -10.48 -19.14 19.24
CA ASP A 375 -9.47 -19.03 18.19
C ASP A 375 -10.06 -19.29 16.79
N GLU A 376 -10.86 -20.35 16.63
CA GLU A 376 -11.55 -20.64 15.36
C GLU A 376 -12.54 -19.54 14.97
N PHE A 377 -13.25 -18.96 15.94
CA PHE A 377 -14.22 -17.90 15.73
C PHE A 377 -13.56 -16.57 15.34
N GLU A 378 -12.51 -16.17 16.04
CA GLU A 378 -11.73 -14.98 15.70
C GLU A 378 -11.16 -15.09 14.26
N ASN A 379 -10.72 -16.28 13.88
CA ASN A 379 -10.19 -16.52 12.54
C ASN A 379 -11.23 -16.38 11.44
N ASP A 380 -12.44 -16.91 11.65
CA ASP A 380 -13.54 -16.73 10.71
C ASP A 380 -13.97 -15.25 10.63
N LEU A 381 -14.08 -14.60 11.80
CA LEU A 381 -14.54 -13.21 11.90
C LEU A 381 -13.56 -12.22 11.25
N HIS A 382 -12.24 -12.44 11.35
CA HIS A 382 -11.26 -11.63 10.63
C HIS A 382 -11.44 -11.72 9.11
N ILE A 383 -11.74 -12.92 8.58
CA ILE A 383 -11.98 -13.10 7.14
C ILE A 383 -13.31 -12.43 6.76
N HIS A 384 -14.36 -12.62 7.56
CA HIS A 384 -15.66 -11.99 7.39
C HIS A 384 -15.52 -10.47 7.26
N ILE A 385 -15.01 -9.81 8.29
CA ILE A 385 -14.84 -8.35 8.33
C ILE A 385 -13.92 -7.87 7.20
N HIS A 386 -12.89 -8.65 6.86
CA HIS A 386 -12.02 -8.33 5.74
C HIS A 386 -12.77 -8.29 4.40
N LEU A 387 -13.61 -9.30 4.12
CA LEU A 387 -14.41 -9.37 2.90
C LEU A 387 -15.36 -8.17 2.80
N GLU A 388 -15.86 -7.68 3.91
CA GLU A 388 -16.71 -6.50 3.98
C GLU A 388 -15.93 -5.20 3.78
N ASN A 389 -15.03 -4.88 4.71
CA ASN A 389 -14.33 -3.61 4.77
C ASN A 389 -13.41 -3.35 3.58
N ASN A 390 -12.79 -4.40 3.04
CA ASN A 390 -11.73 -4.25 2.04
C ASN A 390 -12.16 -4.67 0.64
N ILE A 391 -13.33 -5.29 0.48
CA ILE A 391 -13.80 -5.77 -0.84
C ILE A 391 -15.24 -5.32 -1.11
N LEU A 392 -16.21 -5.78 -0.33
CA LEU A 392 -17.62 -5.56 -0.60
C LEU A 392 -17.99 -4.07 -0.52
N PHE A 393 -17.60 -3.40 0.57
CA PHE A 393 -17.97 -2.01 0.80
C PHE A 393 -17.28 -1.05 -0.18
N PRO A 394 -15.94 -1.10 -0.37
CA PRO A 394 -15.27 -0.20 -1.32
C PRO A 394 -15.79 -0.36 -2.75
N LYS A 395 -15.97 -1.60 -3.23
CA LYS A 395 -16.56 -1.85 -4.55
C LYS A 395 -17.96 -1.29 -4.69
N THR A 396 -18.79 -1.41 -3.66
CA THR A 396 -20.15 -0.88 -3.69
C THR A 396 -20.14 0.65 -3.79
N ILE A 397 -19.26 1.33 -3.04
CA ILE A 397 -19.06 2.78 -3.12
C ILE A 397 -18.64 3.20 -4.54
N GLU A 398 -17.66 2.51 -5.13
CA GLU A 398 -17.20 2.80 -6.50
C GLU A 398 -18.31 2.61 -7.55
N ILE A 399 -19.08 1.52 -7.44
CA ILE A 399 -20.20 1.26 -8.34
C ILE A 399 -21.27 2.34 -8.18
N GLU A 400 -21.65 2.71 -6.95
CA GLU A 400 -22.61 3.78 -6.69
C GLU A 400 -22.15 5.12 -7.30
N LYS A 401 -20.87 5.48 -7.11
CA LYS A 401 -20.28 6.70 -7.71
C LYS A 401 -20.35 6.69 -9.24
N SER A 402 -20.20 5.51 -9.86
CA SER A 402 -20.29 5.36 -11.32
C SER A 402 -21.73 5.47 -11.89
N LEU A 403 -22.74 5.40 -11.02
CA LEU A 403 -24.16 5.49 -11.40
C LEU A 403 -24.76 6.88 -11.18
N ALA A 404 -24.05 7.74 -10.42
CA ALA A 404 -24.52 9.03 -9.94
C ALA A 404 -24.38 10.19 -10.94
#